data_AF-A0A9P0YDQ3-F1
#
_entry.id   AF-A0A9P0YDQ3-F1
#
_cell.length_a   1.000
_cell.length_b   1.000
_cell.length_c   1.000
_cell.angle_alpha   90.00
_cell.angle_beta   90.00
_cell.angle_gamma   90.00
#
_symmetry.space_group_name_H-M   'P 1'
#
loop_
_entity.id
_entity.type
_entity.pdbx_description
1 polymer ?
#
loop_
_entity_poly.entity_id
_entity_poly.type
_entity_poly.pdbx_seq_one_letter_code
_entity_poly.pdbx_strand_id
1 'polypeptide(L)' 'MARRNLLHKSKLADFKEWLSMNGIQWRDGKGSYQVIQVNTGCGWTPIYDSSKERREHFTIQDALRPLVNRFIREAAK' A
#
# COMPACT_ATOMS: atom_id res chain seq x y z
N MET A 1 19.21 6.74 1.88
CA MET A 1 18.73 5.35 2.03
C MET A 1 17.23 5.28 1.72
N ALA A 2 16.80 4.43 0.78
CA ALA A 2 15.38 4.23 0.48
C ALA A 2 14.74 3.35 1.57
N ARG A 3 13.77 3.89 2.31
CA ARG A 3 12.98 3.13 3.31
C ARG A 3 12.29 1.97 2.58
N ARG A 4 12.66 0.73 2.89
CA ARG A 4 12.09 -0.50 2.29
C ARG A 4 10.79 -0.96 2.98
N ASN A 5 10.41 -0.25 4.04
CA ASN A 5 9.29 -0.52 4.94
C ASN A 5 8.29 0.63 4.79
N LEU A 6 7.60 0.69 3.66
CA LEU A 6 6.89 1.90 3.23
C LEU A 6 5.48 2.02 3.82
N LEU A 7 4.74 0.92 3.92
CA LEU A 7 3.38 0.94 4.46
C LEU A 7 3.30 0.10 5.73
N HIS A 8 3.22 0.77 6.87
CA HIS A 8 3.01 0.14 8.17
C HIS A 8 1.57 -0.36 8.32
N LYS A 9 1.35 -1.44 9.09
CA LYS A 9 0.00 -2.01 9.30
C LYS A 9 -1.01 -1.00 9.84
N SER A 10 -0.59 -0.16 10.78
CA SER A 10 -1.45 0.90 11.35
C SER A 10 -1.81 2.01 10.36
N LYS A 11 -1.02 2.19 9.29
CA LYS A 11 -1.23 3.23 8.28
C LYS A 11 -2.01 2.74 7.07
N LEU A 12 -2.51 1.51 7.09
CA LEU A 12 -3.37 0.99 6.02
C LEU A 12 -4.65 1.79 5.88
N ALA A 13 -5.29 2.16 6.99
CA ALA A 13 -6.53 2.92 6.99
C ALA A 13 -6.33 4.30 6.36
N ASP A 14 -5.36 5.07 6.88
CA ASP A 14 -4.88 6.34 6.29
C ASP A 14 -4.60 6.20 4.79
N PHE A 15 -3.93 5.12 4.38
CA PHE A 15 -3.60 4.90 2.98
C PHE A 15 -4.84 4.67 2.11
N LYS A 16 -5.83 3.88 2.58
CA LYS A 16 -7.11 3.70 1.88
C LYS A 16 -7.84 5.03 1.70
N GLU A 17 -7.87 5.86 2.73
CA GLU A 17 -8.48 7.19 2.65
C GLU A 17 -7.74 8.09 1.67
N TRP A 18 -6.40 8.13 1.74
CA TRP A 18 -5.58 8.90 0.80
C TRP A 18 -5.79 8.46 -0.65
N LEU A 19 -5.92 7.15 -0.91
CA LEU A 19 -6.26 6.63 -2.25
C LEU A 19 -7.60 7.19 -2.74
N SER A 20 -8.64 7.11 -1.91
CA SER A 20 -9.96 7.65 -2.24
C SER A 20 -9.91 9.16 -2.49
N MET A 21 -9.18 9.92 -1.66
CA MET A 21 -9.01 11.37 -1.82
C MET A 21 -8.27 11.75 -3.11
N ASN A 22 -7.30 10.93 -3.53
CA ASN A 22 -6.55 11.14 -4.77
C ASN A 22 -7.27 10.59 -6.01
N GLY A 23 -8.50 10.07 -5.87
CA GLY A 23 -9.25 9.45 -6.97
C GLY A 23 -8.62 8.14 -7.47
N ILE A 24 -7.78 7.49 -6.67
CA ILE A 24 -7.14 6.23 -7.01
C ILE A 24 -8.07 5.10 -6.61
N GLN A 25 -8.49 4.31 -7.61
CA GLN A 25 -9.34 3.16 -7.36
C GLN A 25 -8.58 2.09 -6.58
N TRP A 26 -9.21 1.61 -5.51
CA TRP A 26 -8.73 0.47 -4.75
C TRP A 26 -9.89 -0.49 -4.51
N ARG A 27 -9.56 -1.75 -4.25
CA ARG A 27 -10.51 -2.81 -3.94
C ARG A 27 -9.93 -3.75 -2.89
N ASP A 28 -10.78 -4.51 -2.23
CA ASP A 28 -10.32 -5.51 -1.28
C ASP A 28 -9.48 -6.60 -1.94
N GLY A 29 -8.51 -7.10 -1.19
CA GLY A 29 -7.62 -8.15 -1.63
C GLY A 29 -8.37 -9.46 -1.86
N LYS A 30 -7.88 -10.27 -2.80
CA LYS A 30 -8.45 -11.59 -3.10
C LYS A 30 -7.56 -12.67 -2.49
N GLY A 31 -8.03 -13.31 -1.41
CA GLY A 31 -7.38 -14.44 -0.75
C GLY A 31 -6.78 -14.12 0.62
N SER A 32 -6.25 -15.15 1.31
CA SER A 32 -5.90 -15.09 2.73
C SER A 32 -4.77 -14.13 3.10
N TYR A 33 -3.96 -13.70 2.13
CA TYR A 33 -2.81 -12.83 2.35
C TYR A 33 -2.89 -11.51 1.57
N GLN A 34 -3.83 -11.37 0.62
CA GLN A 34 -4.01 -10.10 -0.06
C GLN A 34 -4.89 -9.20 0.79
N VAL A 35 -4.40 -8.00 1.08
CA VAL A 35 -5.11 -7.05 1.92
C VAL A 35 -5.97 -6.14 1.05
N ILE A 36 -5.35 -5.52 0.04
CA ILE A 36 -6.01 -4.66 -0.93
C ILE A 36 -5.34 -4.80 -2.30
N GLN A 37 -6.04 -4.36 -3.33
CA GLN A 37 -5.47 -4.11 -4.66
C GLN A 37 -5.71 -2.67 -5.05
N VAL A 38 -4.68 -2.02 -5.58
CA VAL A 38 -4.72 -0.61 -5.97
C VAL A 38 -4.52 -0.53 -7.47
N ASN A 39 -5.33 0.29 -8.15
CA ASN A 39 -5.19 0.53 -9.57
C ASN A 39 -4.12 1.62 -9.80
N THR A 40 -2.99 1.23 -10.35
CA THR A 40 -1.86 2.14 -10.63
C THR A 40 -1.91 2.73 -12.05
N GLY A 41 -3.03 2.58 -12.76
CA GLY A 41 -3.17 3.00 -14.17
C GLY A 41 -2.58 1.98 -15.16
N CYS A 42 -1.52 1.27 -14.77
CA CYS A 42 -0.97 0.14 -15.53
C CYS A 42 -1.65 -1.21 -15.18
N GLY A 43 -2.55 -1.23 -14.22
CA GLY A 43 -3.28 -2.42 -13.79
C GLY A 43 -3.53 -2.47 -12.28
N TRP A 44 -4.17 -3.56 -11.84
CA TRP A 44 -4.45 -3.83 -10.43
C TRP A 44 -3.24 -4.45 -9.76
N THR A 45 -2.62 -3.71 -8.85
CA THR A 45 -1.45 -4.16 -8.11
C THR A 45 -1.85 -4.56 -6.68
N PRO A 46 -1.70 -5.83 -6.30
CA PRO A 46 -2.02 -6.29 -4.96
C PRO A 46 -0.96 -5.90 -3.91
N ILE A 47 -1.45 -5.61 -2.70
CA ILE A 47 -0.68 -5.47 -1.47
C ILE A 47 -0.91 -6.71 -0.62
N TYR A 48 0.17 -7.31 -0.12
CA TYR A 48 0.12 -8.53 0.66
C TYR A 48 0.48 -8.26 2.13
N ASP A 49 -0.27 -8.89 3.04
CA ASP A 49 0.14 -9.05 4.42
C ASP A 49 1.16 -10.17 4.47
N SER A 50 2.41 -9.82 4.79
CA SER A 50 3.41 -10.83 5.10
C SER A 50 3.18 -11.29 6.53
N SER A 51 2.26 -12.24 6.69
CA SER A 51 1.96 -12.88 7.96
C SER A 51 3.13 -13.75 8.46
N LYS A 52 4.16 -13.97 7.62
CA LYS A 52 5.15 -15.01 7.85
C LYS A 52 6.12 -14.72 9.00
N GLU A 53 6.54 -13.48 9.24
CA GLU A 53 7.51 -13.20 10.31
C GLU A 53 7.43 -11.73 10.74
N ARG A 54 6.66 -11.43 11.80
CA ARG A 54 6.82 -10.25 12.68
C ARG A 54 7.13 -8.89 12.00
N ARG A 55 6.70 -8.70 10.74
CA ARG A 55 6.93 -7.47 9.98
C ARG A 55 5.78 -6.53 10.23
N GLU A 56 6.12 -5.39 10.79
CA GLU A 56 5.21 -4.27 11.02
C GLU A 56 4.71 -3.62 9.70
N HIS A 57 5.21 -4.07 8.55
CA HIS A 57 4.98 -3.47 7.24
C HIS A 57 4.43 -4.48 6.23
N PHE A 58 3.56 -4.01 5.34
CA PHE A 58 3.05 -4.79 4.22
C PHE A 58 4.10 -5.01 3.14
N THR A 59 3.92 -6.09 2.37
CA THR A 59 4.68 -6.32 1.15
C THR A 59 3.95 -5.68 -0.01
N ILE A 60 4.59 -4.67 -0.61
CA ILE A 60 4.11 -3.99 -1.81
C ILE A 60 4.95 -4.41 -3.02
N GLN A 61 4.35 -4.42 -4.21
CA GLN A 61 5.10 -4.60 -5.44
C GLN A 61 5.83 -3.32 -5.85
N ASP A 62 6.84 -3.46 -6.71
CA ASP A 62 7.65 -2.34 -7.18
C ASP A 62 6.82 -1.26 -7.90
N ALA A 63 5.81 -1.68 -8.67
CA ALA A 63 4.85 -0.77 -9.32
C ALA A 63 4.10 0.14 -8.34
N LEU A 64 3.91 -0.28 -7.08
CA LEU A 64 3.25 0.55 -6.06
C LEU A 64 4.21 1.47 -5.31
N ARG A 65 5.53 1.24 -5.37
CA ARG A 65 6.52 2.06 -4.68
C ARG A 65 6.39 3.56 -4.92
N PRO A 66 6.26 4.07 -6.16
CA PRO A 66 6.14 5.52 -6.37
C PRO A 66 4.90 6.09 -5.68
N LEU A 67 3.80 5.33 -5.68
CA LEU A 67 2.53 5.74 -5.09
C LEU A 67 2.59 5.78 -3.56
N VAL A 68 3.14 4.74 -2.93
CA VAL A 68 3.32 4.71 -1.47
C VAL A 68 4.34 5.76 -1.03
N ASN A 69 5.41 6.00 -1.80
CA ASN A 69 6.34 7.09 -1.50
C ASN A 69 5.66 8.45 -1.55
N ARG A 70 4.75 8.68 -2.51
CA ARG A 70 3.97 9.92 -2.58
C ARG A 70 3.11 10.08 -1.34
N PHE A 71 2.37 9.05 -0.94
CA PHE A 71 1.60 9.03 0.30
C PHE A 71 2.45 9.38 1.53
N ILE A 72 3.60 8.73 1.73
CA ILE A 72 4.47 9.00 2.89
C ILE A 72 4.98 10.44 2.89
N ARG A 73 5.30 11.00 1.71
CA ARG A 73 5.76 12.38 1.59
C ARG A 73 4.66 13.38 1.94
N GLU A 74 3.42 13.09 1.59
CA GLU A 74 2.29 13.95 1.94
C GLU A 74 1.85 13.78 3.39
N ALA A 75 1.88 12.55 3.92
CA ALA A 75 1.57 12.27 5.32
C ALA A 75 2.63 12.80 6.31
N ALA A 76 3.83 13.13 5.84
CA ALA A 76 4.89 13.72 6.66
C ALA A 76 4.88 15.26 6.67
N LYS A 77 3.92 15.89 5.98
CA LYS A 77 3.75 17.34 5.90
C LYS A 77 2.64 17.80 6.84
#